data_AF-A0A926AGU8-F1
#
_entry.id   AF-A0A926AGU8-F1
#
_cell.length_a   1.000
_cell.length_b   1.000
_cell.length_c   1.000
_cell.angle_alpha   90.00
_cell.angle_beta   90.00
_cell.angle_gamma   90.00
#
_symmetry.space_group_name_H-M   'P 1'
#
loop_
_entity.id
_entity.type
_entity.pdbx_description
1 polymer ?
#
loop_
_entity_poly.entity_id
_entity_poly.type
_entity_poly.pdbx_seq_one_letter_code
_entity_poly.pdbx_strand_id
1 'polypeptide(L)'
;MFPRFIGVAVLALGFLAQAAGAQAQQPVKPAENPGPPPLPTMDELREMYDSGDYRTAVQQIARVLRLRGAPAQPYDRDALQLLRGQTLLALDDPRAAKRSFDEAQKSAQNDIAMKAHGYFALLSRSKMNMYKKRTGDKAEINISDPRLLVDAFTAVLDDELPAFQGEAATAVKANNLQPAIAIVPKLLDLASIEFAATGKYERVQPIGKQVGDHARDLIEKELTMQDQRITGIENMANQLIDTGGYVGRGTRRGGGGWWNSSVTRRGLVSDERENLYQLIEYLEKVEDSAKRGQTVAKAVEGDVAAWDAVVEHAQQVKAHGQSVLEAEGVRTATDTSNR
;
A
#
# COMPACT_ATOMS: atom_id res chain seq x y z
N MET A 1 5.26 -26.89 26.15
CA MET A 1 6.48 -26.71 26.97
C MET A 1 7.30 -27.99 26.83
N PHE A 2 8.22 -28.05 25.87
CA PHE A 2 9.17 -29.15 25.68
C PHE A 2 10.50 -28.57 25.14
N PRO A 3 11.66 -29.15 25.50
CA PRO A 3 12.92 -28.42 25.56
C PRO A 3 13.79 -28.55 24.30
N ARG A 4 14.72 -27.59 24.23
CA ARG A 4 15.86 -27.46 23.33
C ARG A 4 16.79 -28.68 23.39
N PHE A 5 17.34 -29.08 22.24
CA PHE A 5 18.62 -29.80 22.17
C PHE A 5 19.63 -29.00 21.35
N ILE A 6 20.71 -28.65 22.04
CA ILE A 6 21.94 -28.04 21.53
C ILE A 6 22.90 -29.21 21.24
N GLY A 7 23.47 -29.26 20.03
CA GLY A 7 24.52 -30.19 19.67
C GLY A 7 25.60 -29.44 18.90
N VAL A 8 26.62 -28.97 19.62
CA VAL A 8 27.84 -28.36 19.06
C VAL A 8 28.85 -29.47 18.81
N ALA A 9 29.24 -29.67 17.55
CA ALA A 9 30.36 -30.52 17.17
C ALA A 9 31.53 -29.63 16.73
N VAL A 10 32.55 -29.56 17.59
CA VAL A 10 33.86 -28.96 17.30
C VAL A 10 34.68 -29.98 16.53
N LEU A 11 35.02 -29.67 15.28
CA LEU A 11 35.88 -30.50 14.44
C LEU A 11 37.19 -29.75 14.22
N ALA A 12 38.24 -30.25 14.89
CA ALA A 12 39.60 -29.78 14.77
C ALA A 12 40.20 -30.24 13.43
N LEU A 13 40.62 -29.29 12.60
CA LEU A 13 41.36 -29.55 11.36
C LEU A 13 42.80 -29.06 11.52
N GLY A 14 43.72 -30.02 11.40
CA GLY A 14 45.15 -29.82 11.51
C GLY A 14 45.70 -28.95 10.38
N PHE A 15 46.55 -27.99 10.76
CA PHE A 15 47.38 -27.23 9.85
C PHE A 15 48.58 -28.07 9.41
N LEU A 16 48.67 -28.34 8.10
CA LEU A 16 49.87 -28.85 7.46
C LEU A 16 50.71 -27.65 7.00
N ALA A 17 51.88 -27.50 7.61
CA ALA A 17 52.85 -26.45 7.29
C ALA A 17 53.48 -26.73 5.91
N GLN A 18 53.27 -25.82 4.96
CA GLN A 18 53.86 -25.88 3.62
C GLN A 18 55.12 -25.01 3.60
N ALA A 19 56.26 -25.63 3.30
CA ALA A 19 57.57 -24.98 3.24
C ALA A 19 57.65 -23.97 2.09
N ALA A 20 58.02 -22.74 2.43
CA ALA A 20 58.16 -21.62 1.51
C ALA A 20 59.44 -21.77 0.66
N GLY A 21 59.27 -21.96 -0.65
CA GLY A 21 60.34 -21.78 -1.62
C GLY A 21 60.46 -20.30 -2.00
N ALA A 22 61.57 -19.68 -1.63
CA ALA A 22 61.90 -18.30 -1.98
C ALA A 22 62.29 -18.20 -3.47
N GLN A 23 61.34 -17.80 -4.33
CA GLN A 23 61.63 -17.38 -5.70
C GLN A 23 61.96 -15.88 -5.70
N ALA A 24 63.16 -15.54 -6.19
CA ALA A 24 63.62 -14.17 -6.36
C ALA A 24 62.72 -13.42 -7.36
N GLN A 25 61.96 -12.44 -6.85
CA GLN A 25 61.08 -11.59 -7.65
C GLN A 25 61.92 -10.64 -8.51
N GLN A 26 61.78 -10.77 -9.84
CA GLN A 26 62.26 -9.77 -10.77
C GLN A 26 61.44 -8.47 -10.60
N PRO A 27 62.07 -7.28 -10.71
CA PRO A 27 61.39 -5.99 -10.57
C PRO A 27 60.42 -5.79 -11.75
N VAL A 28 59.13 -6.03 -11.50
CA VAL A 28 58.06 -5.81 -12.47
C VAL A 28 57.87 -4.30 -12.66
N LYS A 29 58.03 -3.82 -13.90
CA LYS A 29 57.70 -2.44 -14.31
C LYS A 29 56.27 -2.12 -13.86
N PRO A 30 56.01 -0.98 -13.19
CA PRO A 30 54.66 -0.61 -12.78
C PRO A 30 53.76 -0.53 -14.01
N ALA A 31 52.84 -1.48 -14.13
CA ALA A 31 51.87 -1.50 -15.21
C ALA A 31 51.00 -0.25 -15.08
N GLU A 32 50.93 0.50 -16.17
CA GLU A 32 50.05 1.64 -16.36
C GLU A 32 48.61 1.12 -16.13
N ASN A 33 48.02 1.42 -14.97
CA ASN A 33 46.70 0.93 -14.60
C ASN A 33 45.68 1.53 -15.59
N PRO A 34 45.05 0.74 -16.48
CA PRO A 34 43.98 1.25 -17.31
C PRO A 34 42.88 1.75 -16.37
N GLY A 35 42.42 2.99 -16.58
CA GLY A 35 41.34 3.58 -15.80
C GLY A 35 40.11 2.65 -15.76
N PRO A 36 39.27 2.76 -14.71
CA PRO A 36 38.08 1.92 -14.60
C PRO A 36 37.24 2.04 -15.89
N PRO A 37 36.73 0.92 -16.43
CA PRO A 37 35.97 0.92 -17.67
C PRO A 37 34.78 1.89 -17.58
N PRO A 38 34.40 2.57 -18.67
CA PRO A 38 33.29 3.51 -18.67
C PRO A 38 32.02 2.86 -18.10
N LEU A 39 31.17 3.67 -17.45
CA LEU A 39 29.89 3.21 -16.92
C LEU A 39 28.89 3.12 -18.08
N PRO A 40 28.15 2.01 -18.21
CA PRO A 40 27.22 1.87 -19.32
C PRO A 40 25.99 2.75 -19.13
N THR A 41 25.44 3.25 -20.23
CA THR A 41 24.19 4.04 -20.22
C THR A 41 22.96 3.16 -19.98
N MET A 42 21.80 3.76 -19.68
CA MET A 42 20.55 3.00 -19.49
C MET A 42 20.14 2.22 -20.75
N ASP A 43 20.38 2.80 -21.93
CA ASP A 43 20.04 2.17 -23.21
C ASP A 43 21.00 1.03 -23.54
N GLU A 44 22.30 1.16 -23.26
CA GLU A 44 23.26 0.06 -23.38
C GLU A 44 22.90 -1.13 -22.47
N LEU A 45 22.42 -0.86 -21.25
CA LEU A 45 21.98 -1.93 -20.34
C LEU A 45 20.74 -2.67 -20.87
N ARG A 46 19.82 -1.96 -21.54
CA ARG A 46 18.66 -2.56 -22.21
C ARG A 46 19.09 -3.36 -23.43
N GLU A 47 20.00 -2.84 -24.23
CA GLU A 47 20.56 -3.55 -25.37
C GLU A 47 21.24 -4.86 -24.95
N MET A 48 21.99 -4.87 -23.84
CA MET A 48 22.57 -6.11 -23.28
C MET A 48 21.50 -7.12 -22.82
N TYR A 49 20.32 -6.66 -22.41
CA TYR A 49 19.21 -7.55 -22.08
C TYR A 49 18.58 -8.10 -23.37
N ASP A 50 18.30 -7.22 -24.34
CA ASP A 50 17.67 -7.57 -25.61
C ASP A 50 18.57 -8.48 -26.47
N SER A 51 19.90 -8.35 -26.35
CA SER A 51 20.90 -9.22 -27.01
C SER A 51 20.99 -10.62 -26.38
N GLY A 52 20.43 -10.82 -25.19
CA GLY A 52 20.55 -12.05 -24.41
C GLY A 52 21.82 -12.15 -23.55
N ASP A 53 22.61 -11.08 -23.45
CA ASP A 53 23.83 -11.01 -22.62
C ASP A 53 23.51 -10.81 -21.12
N TYR A 54 22.54 -11.56 -20.60
CA TYR A 54 21.96 -11.37 -19.26
C TYR A 54 23.00 -11.37 -18.13
N ARG A 55 24.05 -12.19 -18.25
CA ARG A 55 25.14 -12.26 -17.25
C ARG A 55 25.93 -10.96 -17.19
N THR A 56 26.22 -10.36 -18.33
CA THR A 56 26.93 -9.08 -18.41
C THR A 56 26.01 -7.95 -17.97
N ALA A 57 24.76 -7.95 -18.44
CA ALA A 57 23.75 -6.97 -18.05
C ALA A 57 23.59 -6.90 -16.53
N VAL A 58 23.37 -8.03 -15.84
CA VAL A 58 23.15 -8.03 -14.38
C VAL A 58 24.37 -7.54 -13.58
N GLN A 59 25.59 -7.83 -14.05
CA GLN A 59 26.82 -7.33 -13.42
C GLN A 59 26.95 -5.82 -13.55
N GLN A 60 26.67 -5.29 -14.75
CA GLN A 60 26.71 -3.85 -15.00
C GLN A 60 25.59 -3.10 -14.27
N ILE A 61 24.37 -3.62 -14.26
CA ILE A 61 23.26 -3.06 -13.48
C ILE A 61 23.63 -3.01 -11.99
N ALA A 62 24.22 -4.07 -11.44
CA ALA A 62 24.66 -4.08 -10.05
C ALA A 62 25.76 -3.05 -9.76
N ARG A 63 26.66 -2.78 -10.72
CA ARG A 63 27.69 -1.73 -10.62
C ARG A 63 27.06 -0.33 -10.62
N VAL A 64 26.10 -0.09 -11.51
CA VAL A 64 25.38 1.19 -11.60
C VAL A 64 24.53 1.45 -10.35
N LEU A 65 23.83 0.44 -9.82
CA LEU A 65 23.03 0.57 -8.58
C LEU A 65 23.87 0.87 -7.33
N ARG A 66 25.21 0.67 -7.37
CA ARG A 66 26.14 1.03 -6.28
C ARG A 66 26.57 2.50 -6.34
N LEU A 67 26.35 3.19 -7.45
CA LEU A 67 26.68 4.61 -7.58
C LEU A 67 25.85 5.45 -6.58
N ARG A 68 26.44 6.57 -6.14
CA ARG A 68 25.84 7.54 -5.22
C ARG A 68 26.20 8.95 -5.69
N GLY A 69 25.39 9.94 -5.35
CA GLY A 69 25.66 11.35 -5.70
C GLY A 69 25.51 11.64 -7.19
N ALA A 70 26.30 12.59 -7.70
CA ALA A 70 26.20 13.09 -9.09
C ALA A 70 26.27 11.99 -10.17
N PRO A 71 27.16 10.97 -10.08
CA PRO A 71 27.21 9.91 -11.10
C PRO A 71 25.97 9.02 -11.18
N ALA A 72 25.13 9.00 -10.14
CA ALA A 72 23.90 8.18 -10.12
C ALA A 72 22.69 8.92 -10.71
N GLN A 73 22.73 10.26 -10.79
CA GLN A 73 21.60 11.09 -11.25
C GLN A 73 21.07 10.72 -12.65
N PRO A 74 21.90 10.31 -13.63
CA PRO A 74 21.40 9.95 -14.96
C PRO A 74 20.55 8.67 -15.00
N TYR A 75 20.55 7.89 -13.92
CA TYR A 75 19.91 6.58 -13.88
C TYR A 75 18.65 6.60 -13.04
N ASP A 76 17.56 6.12 -13.63
CA ASP A 76 16.37 5.78 -12.88
C ASP A 76 16.60 4.48 -12.10
N ARG A 77 16.72 4.61 -10.77
CA ARG A 77 16.98 3.50 -9.87
C ARG A 77 15.87 2.44 -9.91
N ASP A 78 14.62 2.84 -10.07
CA ASP A 78 13.48 1.93 -10.05
C ASP A 78 13.42 1.13 -11.35
N ALA A 79 13.64 1.81 -12.48
CA ALA A 79 13.77 1.16 -13.79
C ALA A 79 14.94 0.16 -13.82
N LEU A 80 16.07 0.49 -13.18
CA LEU A 80 17.20 -0.43 -13.04
C LEU A 80 16.85 -1.66 -12.19
N GLN A 81 16.07 -1.52 -11.13
CA GLN A 81 15.63 -2.65 -10.31
C GLN A 81 14.66 -3.56 -11.07
N LEU A 82 13.76 -2.99 -11.87
CA LEU A 82 12.88 -3.75 -12.77
C LEU A 82 13.71 -4.55 -13.79
N LEU A 83 14.65 -3.90 -14.49
CA LEU A 83 15.53 -4.55 -15.48
C LEU A 83 16.42 -5.62 -14.83
N ARG A 84 16.90 -5.37 -13.60
CA ARG A 84 17.61 -6.38 -12.80
C ARG A 84 16.76 -7.60 -12.51
N GLY A 85 15.49 -7.41 -12.15
CA GLY A 85 14.56 -8.51 -11.93
C GLY A 85 14.35 -9.34 -13.19
N GLN A 86 14.16 -8.69 -14.34
CA GLN A 86 13.98 -9.35 -15.64
C GLN A 86 15.23 -10.15 -16.08
N THR A 87 16.43 -9.56 -15.96
CA THR A 87 17.71 -10.25 -16.25
C THR A 87 17.92 -11.46 -15.34
N LEU A 88 17.64 -11.34 -14.04
CA LEU A 88 17.77 -12.44 -13.08
C LEU A 88 16.77 -13.58 -13.36
N LEU A 89 15.55 -13.24 -13.78
CA LEU A 89 14.55 -14.22 -14.19
C LEU A 89 15.02 -15.00 -15.43
N ALA A 90 15.59 -14.30 -16.41
CA ALA A 90 16.17 -14.91 -17.62
C ALA A 90 17.39 -15.80 -17.33
N LEU A 91 18.07 -15.58 -16.20
CA LEU A 91 19.16 -16.41 -15.69
C LEU A 91 18.69 -17.55 -14.77
N ASP A 92 17.38 -17.84 -14.73
CA ASP A 92 16.80 -18.92 -13.92
C ASP A 92 16.96 -18.71 -12.39
N ASP A 93 17.14 -17.45 -11.93
CA ASP A 93 17.20 -17.10 -10.49
C ASP A 93 15.95 -16.32 -10.02
N PRO A 94 14.82 -17.02 -9.78
CA PRO A 94 13.57 -16.39 -9.39
C PRO A 94 13.62 -15.79 -7.99
N ARG A 95 14.52 -16.28 -7.12
CA ARG A 95 14.63 -15.78 -5.74
C ARG A 95 15.24 -14.38 -5.72
N ALA A 96 16.31 -14.17 -6.48
CA ALA A 96 16.92 -12.85 -6.63
C ALA A 96 16.03 -11.92 -7.48
N ALA A 97 15.35 -12.46 -8.50
CA ALA A 97 14.40 -11.70 -9.31
C ALA A 97 13.26 -11.11 -8.44
N LYS A 98 12.61 -11.94 -7.60
CA LYS A 98 11.55 -11.48 -6.67
C LYS A 98 11.98 -10.32 -5.79
N ARG A 99 13.21 -10.33 -5.27
CA ARG A 99 13.72 -9.22 -4.45
C ARG A 99 13.89 -7.93 -5.24
N SER A 100 14.31 -8.04 -6.50
CA SER A 100 14.48 -6.87 -7.37
C SER A 100 13.12 -6.30 -7.77
N PHE A 101 12.13 -7.15 -8.06
CA PHE A 101 10.75 -6.74 -8.30
C PHE A 101 10.09 -6.14 -7.05
N ASP A 102 10.35 -6.68 -5.85
CA ASP A 102 9.85 -6.09 -4.59
C ASP A 102 10.37 -4.67 -4.35
N GLU A 103 11.61 -4.39 -4.75
CA GLU A 103 12.14 -3.02 -4.70
C GLU A 103 11.54 -2.13 -5.80
N ALA A 104 11.39 -2.65 -7.03
CA ALA A 104 10.86 -1.89 -8.15
C ALA A 104 9.36 -1.56 -8.01
N GLN A 105 8.56 -2.41 -7.36
CA GLN A 105 7.14 -2.15 -7.14
C GLN A 105 6.87 -0.97 -6.17
N LYS A 106 7.90 -0.48 -5.47
CA LYS A 106 7.84 0.70 -4.60
C LYS A 106 8.06 2.02 -5.37
N SER A 107 8.20 1.94 -6.70
CA SER A 107 8.44 3.12 -7.54
C SER A 107 7.30 4.14 -7.45
N ALA A 108 7.66 5.42 -7.53
CA ALA A 108 6.68 6.50 -7.69
C ALA A 108 6.07 6.52 -9.11
N GLN A 109 6.69 5.85 -10.09
CA GLN A 109 6.17 5.73 -11.44
C GLN A 109 5.25 4.51 -11.54
N ASN A 110 3.96 4.77 -11.79
CA ASN A 110 2.93 3.72 -11.80
C ASN A 110 3.27 2.59 -12.78
N ASP A 111 3.77 2.92 -13.98
CA ASP A 111 4.10 1.93 -15.01
C ASP A 111 5.18 0.94 -14.54
N ILE A 112 6.21 1.44 -13.84
CA ILE A 112 7.28 0.61 -13.30
C ILE A 112 6.73 -0.24 -12.16
N ALA A 113 5.93 0.38 -11.27
CA ALA A 113 5.36 -0.30 -10.12
C ALA A 113 4.44 -1.46 -10.53
N MET A 114 3.53 -1.21 -11.47
CA MET A 114 2.57 -2.19 -11.99
C MET A 114 3.24 -3.32 -12.76
N LYS A 115 4.23 -3.01 -13.61
CA LYS A 115 5.03 -4.06 -14.27
C LYS A 115 5.74 -4.94 -13.25
N ALA A 116 6.45 -4.34 -12.28
CA ALA A 116 7.17 -5.07 -11.25
C ALA A 116 6.24 -5.96 -10.41
N HIS A 117 5.07 -5.44 -10.04
CA HIS A 117 4.04 -6.19 -9.30
C HIS A 117 3.52 -7.38 -10.12
N GLY A 118 3.27 -7.19 -11.42
CA GLY A 118 2.86 -8.26 -12.33
C GLY A 118 3.89 -9.39 -12.38
N TYR A 119 5.18 -9.07 -12.55
CA TYR A 119 6.25 -10.06 -12.50
C TYR A 119 6.31 -10.81 -11.16
N PHE A 120 6.18 -10.09 -10.04
CA PHE A 120 6.16 -10.70 -8.71
C PHE A 120 4.96 -11.67 -8.54
N ALA A 121 3.79 -11.26 -9.03
CA ALA A 121 2.56 -12.05 -9.02
C ALA A 121 2.68 -13.33 -9.86
N LEU A 122 3.24 -13.24 -11.08
CA LEU A 122 3.51 -14.38 -11.95
C LEU A 122 4.49 -15.37 -11.30
N LEU A 123 5.59 -14.87 -10.73
CA LEU A 123 6.59 -15.69 -10.04
C LEU A 123 6.07 -16.36 -8.77
N SER A 124 5.00 -15.83 -8.17
CA SER A 124 4.37 -16.43 -7.00
C SER A 124 3.38 -17.53 -7.35
N ARG A 125 2.85 -17.51 -8.58
CA ARG A 125 1.96 -18.54 -9.14
C ARG A 125 2.71 -19.66 -9.87
N SER A 126 3.95 -19.41 -10.25
CA SER A 126 4.80 -20.34 -10.98
C SER A 126 5.63 -21.22 -10.04
N LYS A 127 5.93 -22.45 -10.47
CA LYS A 127 6.78 -23.40 -9.73
C LYS A 127 7.95 -23.80 -10.61
N MET A 128 9.18 -23.70 -10.09
CA MET A 128 10.40 -24.01 -10.86
C MET A 128 10.47 -23.25 -12.20
N ASN A 129 10.10 -21.96 -12.20
CA ASN A 129 10.02 -21.12 -13.41
C ASN A 129 9.12 -21.66 -14.52
N MET A 130 8.19 -22.54 -14.16
CA MET A 130 7.14 -23.03 -15.05
C MET A 130 5.79 -22.55 -14.54
N TYR A 131 5.05 -21.85 -15.39
CA TYR A 131 3.64 -21.59 -15.18
C TYR A 131 2.82 -22.71 -15.81
N LYS A 132 1.97 -23.37 -15.01
CA LYS A 132 1.10 -24.44 -15.50
C LYS A 132 -0.32 -23.91 -15.68
N LYS A 133 -0.79 -23.87 -16.93
CA LYS A 133 -2.17 -23.47 -17.24
C LYS A 133 -3.17 -24.37 -16.51
N ARG A 134 -4.20 -23.76 -15.94
CA ARG A 134 -5.35 -24.43 -15.30
C ARG A 134 -6.47 -24.67 -16.31
N THR A 135 -6.61 -23.79 -17.29
CA THR A 135 -7.56 -23.89 -18.40
C THR A 135 -6.89 -24.34 -19.69
N GLY A 136 -7.66 -24.90 -20.63
CA GLY A 136 -7.17 -25.35 -21.94
C GLY A 136 -6.19 -26.52 -21.88
N ASP A 137 -5.14 -26.47 -22.71
CA ASP A 137 -4.21 -27.58 -23.00
C ASP A 137 -3.26 -27.95 -21.85
N LYS A 138 -3.41 -27.36 -20.65
CA LYS A 138 -2.59 -27.62 -19.45
C LYS A 138 -1.07 -27.59 -19.70
N ALA A 139 -0.65 -26.91 -20.75
CA ALA A 139 0.75 -26.76 -21.13
C ALA A 139 1.51 -26.00 -20.03
N GLU A 140 2.79 -26.33 -19.89
CA GLU A 140 3.69 -25.62 -18.99
C GLU A 140 4.48 -24.59 -19.80
N ILE A 141 4.50 -23.34 -19.34
CA ILE A 141 5.19 -22.23 -19.98
C ILE A 141 6.41 -21.86 -19.14
N ASN A 142 7.58 -21.84 -19.76
CA ASN A 142 8.81 -21.40 -19.10
C ASN A 142 8.83 -19.86 -19.01
N ILE A 143 8.73 -19.33 -17.78
CA ILE A 143 8.74 -17.88 -17.52
C ILE A 143 10.15 -17.28 -17.52
N SER A 144 11.20 -18.11 -17.58
CA SER A 144 12.57 -17.63 -17.75
C SER A 144 12.90 -17.27 -19.20
N ASP A 145 12.11 -17.71 -20.19
CA ASP A 145 12.26 -17.24 -21.57
C ASP A 145 11.49 -15.92 -21.76
N PRO A 146 12.17 -14.79 -22.03
CA PRO A 146 11.49 -13.51 -22.21
C PRO A 146 10.45 -13.50 -23.34
N ARG A 147 10.61 -14.37 -24.35
CA ARG A 147 9.69 -14.46 -25.49
C ARG A 147 8.35 -15.08 -25.09
N LEU A 148 8.36 -15.99 -24.12
CA LEU A 148 7.18 -16.71 -23.64
C LEU A 148 6.50 -16.02 -22.45
N LEU A 149 7.07 -14.92 -21.93
CA LEU A 149 6.52 -14.19 -20.78
C LEU A 149 5.12 -13.63 -21.06
N VAL A 150 4.90 -13.06 -22.25
CA VAL A 150 3.59 -12.49 -22.61
C VAL A 150 2.52 -13.59 -22.63
N ASP A 151 2.85 -14.78 -23.14
CA ASP A 151 1.96 -15.95 -23.12
C ASP A 151 1.69 -16.43 -21.69
N ALA A 152 2.70 -16.38 -20.81
CA ALA A 152 2.55 -16.75 -19.41
C ALA A 152 1.62 -15.78 -18.66
N PHE A 153 1.79 -14.46 -18.82
CA PHE A 153 0.89 -13.49 -18.21
C PHE A 153 -0.55 -13.63 -18.74
N THR A 154 -0.71 -13.78 -20.05
CA THR A 154 -2.03 -13.99 -20.67
C THR A 154 -2.71 -15.25 -20.12
N ALA A 155 -1.96 -16.34 -19.98
CA ALA A 155 -2.48 -17.58 -19.40
C ALA A 155 -2.92 -17.42 -17.94
N VAL A 156 -2.17 -16.65 -17.12
CA VAL A 156 -2.59 -16.35 -15.74
C VAL A 156 -3.92 -15.58 -15.72
N LEU A 157 -4.08 -14.59 -16.60
CA LEU A 157 -5.31 -13.82 -16.69
C LEU A 157 -6.49 -14.70 -17.10
N ASP A 158 -6.31 -15.54 -18.11
CA ASP A 158 -7.38 -16.44 -18.58
C ASP A 158 -7.81 -17.44 -17.51
N ASP A 159 -6.87 -17.90 -16.68
CA ASP A 159 -7.14 -18.82 -15.58
C ASP A 159 -7.83 -18.14 -14.39
N GLU A 160 -7.46 -16.91 -14.03
CA GLU A 160 -7.91 -16.27 -12.79
C GLU A 160 -9.08 -15.30 -12.95
N LEU A 161 -9.21 -14.67 -14.13
CA LEU A 161 -10.22 -13.65 -14.37
C LEU A 161 -11.66 -14.18 -14.26
N PRO A 162 -12.04 -15.36 -14.78
CA PRO A 162 -13.42 -15.85 -14.67
C PRO A 162 -13.86 -16.07 -13.20
N ALA A 163 -12.96 -16.61 -12.37
CA ALA A 163 -13.23 -16.78 -10.94
C ALA A 163 -13.36 -15.43 -10.23
N PHE A 164 -12.48 -14.48 -10.57
CA PHE A 164 -12.52 -13.13 -10.03
C PHE A 164 -13.80 -12.38 -10.41
N GLN A 165 -14.32 -12.54 -11.63
CA GLN A 165 -15.59 -11.94 -12.05
C GLN A 165 -16.76 -12.39 -11.16
N GLY A 166 -16.81 -13.67 -10.76
CA GLY A 166 -17.81 -14.18 -9.82
C GLY A 166 -17.70 -13.54 -8.43
N GLU A 167 -16.48 -13.38 -7.92
CA GLU A 167 -16.20 -12.70 -6.65
C GLU A 167 -16.57 -11.21 -6.72
N ALA A 168 -16.21 -10.52 -7.80
CA ALA A 168 -16.53 -9.12 -8.03
C ALA A 168 -18.05 -8.88 -8.13
N ALA A 169 -18.77 -9.74 -8.84
CA ALA A 169 -20.23 -9.67 -8.91
C ALA A 169 -20.88 -9.89 -7.53
N THR A 170 -20.29 -10.73 -6.69
CA THR A 170 -20.73 -10.93 -5.31
C THR A 170 -20.47 -9.68 -4.46
N ALA A 171 -19.30 -9.04 -4.63
CA ALA A 171 -18.95 -7.81 -3.94
C ALA A 171 -19.88 -6.65 -4.31
N VAL A 172 -20.19 -6.48 -5.60
CA VAL A 172 -21.12 -5.44 -6.08
C VAL A 172 -22.55 -5.64 -5.56
N LYS A 173 -22.97 -6.88 -5.26
CA LYS A 173 -24.29 -7.16 -4.69
C LYS A 173 -24.34 -7.06 -3.17
N ALA A 174 -23.20 -6.96 -2.51
CA ALA A 174 -23.15 -6.92 -1.06
C ALA A 174 -23.63 -5.57 -0.53
N ASN A 175 -24.42 -5.58 0.55
CA ASN A 175 -24.90 -4.37 1.23
C ASN A 175 -23.88 -3.83 2.26
N ASN A 176 -22.62 -4.26 2.20
CA ASN A 176 -21.56 -3.81 3.09
C ASN A 176 -20.22 -3.82 2.36
N LEU A 177 -19.26 -3.05 2.89
CA LEU A 177 -17.98 -2.76 2.23
C LEU A 177 -16.99 -3.94 2.27
N GLN A 178 -17.19 -4.91 3.17
CA GLN A 178 -16.20 -5.95 3.46
C GLN A 178 -15.86 -6.82 2.23
N PRO A 179 -16.82 -7.31 1.42
CA PRO A 179 -16.54 -8.02 0.19
C PRO A 179 -15.75 -7.21 -0.84
N ALA A 180 -16.04 -5.90 -0.97
CA ALA A 180 -15.32 -5.04 -1.90
C ALA A 180 -13.86 -4.85 -1.48
N ILE A 181 -13.59 -4.64 -0.17
CA ILE A 181 -12.22 -4.54 0.35
C ILE A 181 -11.47 -5.87 0.18
N ALA A 182 -12.12 -7.00 0.43
CA ALA A 182 -11.48 -8.32 0.40
C ALA A 182 -10.92 -8.68 -0.99
N ILE A 183 -11.53 -8.18 -2.06
CA ILE A 183 -11.11 -8.49 -3.44
C ILE A 183 -10.06 -7.51 -3.98
N VAL A 184 -9.76 -6.40 -3.29
CA VAL A 184 -8.80 -5.38 -3.74
C VAL A 184 -7.40 -5.95 -4.04
N PRO A 185 -6.77 -6.76 -3.15
CA PRO A 185 -5.44 -7.29 -3.45
C PRO A 185 -5.42 -8.13 -4.73
N LYS A 186 -6.46 -8.93 -4.96
CA LYS A 186 -6.59 -9.77 -6.15
C LYS A 186 -6.88 -8.95 -7.41
N LEU A 187 -7.65 -7.87 -7.29
CA LEU A 187 -7.85 -6.90 -8.38
C LEU A 187 -6.52 -6.29 -8.82
N LEU A 188 -5.69 -5.84 -7.86
CA LEU A 188 -4.39 -5.24 -8.13
C LEU A 188 -3.42 -6.24 -8.78
N ASP A 189 -3.37 -7.48 -8.27
CA ASP A 189 -2.62 -8.58 -8.88
C ASP A 189 -2.99 -8.75 -10.36
N LEU A 190 -4.29 -8.89 -10.65
CA LEU A 190 -4.78 -9.13 -12.02
C LEU A 190 -4.55 -7.93 -12.94
N ALA A 191 -4.78 -6.71 -12.45
CA ALA A 191 -4.51 -5.50 -13.22
C ALA A 191 -3.01 -5.37 -13.55
N SER A 192 -2.14 -5.72 -12.61
CA SER A 192 -0.68 -5.68 -12.81
C SER A 192 -0.20 -6.74 -13.78
N ILE A 193 -0.78 -7.94 -13.74
CA ILE A 193 -0.52 -9.02 -14.71
C ILE A 193 -0.98 -8.59 -16.11
N GLU A 194 -2.16 -7.98 -16.24
CA GLU A 194 -2.66 -7.45 -17.52
C GLU A 194 -1.78 -6.34 -18.08
N PHE A 195 -1.36 -5.41 -17.23
CA PHE A 195 -0.46 -4.34 -17.62
C PHE A 195 0.93 -4.86 -18.01
N ALA A 196 1.46 -5.86 -17.31
CA ALA A 196 2.72 -6.49 -17.69
C ALA A 196 2.63 -7.23 -19.04
N ALA A 197 1.46 -7.79 -19.38
CA ALA A 197 1.23 -8.46 -20.66
C ALA A 197 1.04 -7.49 -21.84
N THR A 198 0.23 -6.44 -21.64
CA THR A 198 -0.31 -5.62 -22.75
C THR A 198 0.06 -4.14 -22.67
N GLY A 199 0.51 -3.68 -21.51
CA GLY A 199 0.67 -2.25 -21.20
C GLY A 199 -0.66 -1.50 -20.98
N LYS A 200 -1.78 -2.20 -20.85
CA LYS A 200 -3.13 -1.63 -20.66
C LYS A 200 -3.97 -2.46 -19.68
N TYR A 201 -5.20 -2.01 -19.40
CA TYR A 201 -6.14 -2.62 -18.44
C TYR A 201 -7.50 -3.01 -19.06
N GLU A 202 -7.52 -3.51 -20.30
CA GLU A 202 -8.76 -3.63 -21.09
C GLU A 202 -9.82 -4.55 -20.45
N ARG A 203 -9.41 -5.64 -19.79
CA ARG A 203 -10.29 -6.66 -19.20
C ARG A 203 -10.59 -6.37 -17.73
N VAL A 204 -9.60 -5.90 -16.97
CA VAL A 204 -9.72 -5.71 -15.51
C VAL A 204 -10.33 -4.35 -15.14
N GLN A 205 -10.05 -3.29 -15.91
CA GLN A 205 -10.57 -1.94 -15.64
C GLN A 205 -12.10 -1.87 -15.50
N PRO A 206 -12.94 -2.44 -16.39
CA PRO A 206 -14.39 -2.34 -16.24
C PRO A 206 -14.89 -3.01 -14.95
N ILE A 207 -14.26 -4.11 -14.53
CA ILE A 207 -14.59 -4.80 -13.27
C ILE A 207 -14.17 -3.95 -12.08
N GLY A 208 -12.95 -3.41 -12.11
CA GLY A 208 -12.43 -2.50 -11.09
C GLY A 208 -13.30 -1.25 -10.93
N LYS A 209 -13.79 -0.69 -12.03
CA LYS A 209 -14.72 0.44 -12.03
C LYS A 209 -16.04 0.08 -11.33
N GLN A 210 -16.69 -1.02 -11.72
CA GLN A 210 -17.96 -1.43 -11.09
C GLN A 210 -17.83 -1.68 -9.59
N VAL A 211 -16.76 -2.36 -9.16
CA VAL A 211 -16.47 -2.60 -7.74
C VAL A 211 -16.18 -1.28 -7.01
N GLY A 212 -15.38 -0.41 -7.64
CA GLY A 212 -15.03 0.89 -7.08
C GLY A 212 -16.22 1.83 -6.92
N ASP A 213 -17.08 1.91 -7.93
CA ASP A 213 -18.32 2.70 -7.92
C ASP A 213 -19.21 2.24 -6.76
N HIS A 214 -19.48 0.94 -6.64
CA HIS A 214 -20.30 0.39 -5.54
C HIS A 214 -19.67 0.60 -4.16
N ALA A 215 -18.35 0.44 -4.05
CA ALA A 215 -17.64 0.68 -2.80
C ALA A 215 -17.75 2.14 -2.34
N ARG A 216 -17.63 3.10 -3.27
CA ARG A 216 -17.82 4.52 -2.99
C ARG A 216 -19.25 4.82 -2.56
N ASP A 217 -20.25 4.30 -3.26
CA ASP A 217 -21.67 4.48 -2.88
C ASP A 217 -21.95 3.98 -1.44
N LEU A 218 -21.35 2.86 -1.04
CA LEU A 218 -21.49 2.33 0.33
C LEU A 218 -20.79 3.24 1.35
N ILE A 219 -19.60 3.74 1.04
CA ILE A 219 -18.86 4.66 1.92
C ILE A 219 -19.63 5.98 2.06
N GLU A 220 -20.11 6.57 0.97
CA GLU A 220 -20.86 7.83 1.00
C GLU A 220 -22.14 7.73 1.81
N LYS A 221 -22.89 6.62 1.67
CA LYS A 221 -24.07 6.35 2.50
C LYS A 221 -23.71 6.28 3.98
N GLU A 222 -22.64 5.58 4.31
CA GLU A 222 -22.15 5.45 5.69
C GLU A 222 -21.73 6.81 6.25
N LEU A 223 -20.93 7.58 5.51
CA LEU A 223 -20.48 8.92 5.91
C LEU A 223 -21.68 9.85 6.17
N THR A 224 -22.68 9.83 5.29
CA THR A 224 -23.92 10.61 5.46
C THR A 224 -24.68 10.22 6.73
N MET A 225 -24.79 8.92 7.03
CA MET A 225 -25.44 8.45 8.26
C MET A 225 -24.67 8.87 9.52
N GLN A 226 -23.34 8.80 9.49
CA GLN A 226 -22.52 9.21 10.63
C GLN A 226 -22.53 10.73 10.84
N ASP A 227 -22.53 11.52 9.78
CA ASP A 227 -22.65 12.98 9.86
C ASP A 227 -24.00 13.42 10.46
N GLN A 228 -25.10 12.78 10.04
CA GLN A 228 -26.41 12.99 10.63
C GLN A 228 -26.44 12.64 12.13
N ARG A 229 -25.74 11.58 12.53
CA ARG A 229 -25.61 11.18 13.94
C ARG A 229 -24.81 12.21 14.74
N ILE A 230 -23.68 12.71 14.21
CA ILE A 230 -22.89 13.79 14.84
C ILE A 230 -23.77 15.03 15.01
N THR A 231 -24.47 15.44 13.96
CA THR A 231 -25.41 16.58 13.97
C THR A 231 -26.50 16.39 15.02
N GLY A 232 -27.03 15.17 15.17
CA GLY A 232 -28.00 14.84 16.22
C GLY A 232 -27.42 15.04 17.63
N ILE A 233 -26.20 14.57 17.88
CA ILE A 233 -25.49 14.76 19.16
C ILE A 233 -25.25 16.25 19.43
N GLU A 234 -24.77 16.99 18.43
CA GLU A 234 -24.55 18.44 18.53
C GLU A 234 -25.85 19.17 18.89
N ASN A 235 -26.95 18.87 18.19
CA ASN A 235 -28.25 19.47 18.45
C ASN A 235 -28.73 19.20 19.87
N MET A 236 -28.58 17.96 20.37
CA MET A 236 -28.90 17.63 21.77
C MET A 236 -27.99 18.40 22.74
N ALA A 237 -26.70 18.51 22.48
CA ALA A 237 -25.77 19.27 23.32
C ALA A 237 -26.10 20.77 23.38
N ASN A 238 -26.63 21.31 22.29
CA ASN A 238 -27.05 22.70 22.17
C ASN A 238 -28.47 22.98 22.70
N GLN A 239 -29.22 21.96 23.13
CA GLN A 239 -30.53 22.16 23.76
C GLN A 239 -30.37 23.03 25.01
N LEU A 240 -31.22 24.05 25.10
CA LEU A 240 -31.31 24.92 26.26
C LEU A 240 -32.14 24.22 27.34
N ILE A 241 -31.53 23.96 28.48
CA ILE A 241 -32.20 23.43 29.67
C ILE A 241 -32.40 24.57 30.67
N ASP A 242 -33.60 24.64 31.22
CA ASP A 242 -33.83 25.44 32.43
C ASP A 242 -33.18 24.68 33.59
N THR A 243 -32.06 25.20 34.09
CA THR A 243 -31.38 24.58 35.24
C THR A 243 -32.15 24.78 36.55
N GLY A 244 -33.35 25.38 36.47
CA GLY A 244 -34.23 25.59 37.60
C GLY A 244 -33.46 26.32 38.67
N GLY A 245 -33.06 27.57 38.36
CA GLY A 245 -32.21 28.41 39.21
C GLY A 245 -32.55 28.14 40.67
N TYR A 246 -31.68 27.40 41.35
CA TYR A 246 -31.97 26.85 42.66
C TYR A 246 -32.04 28.05 43.60
N VAL A 247 -33.24 28.60 43.76
CA VAL A 247 -33.49 29.73 44.65
C VAL A 247 -33.28 29.14 46.03
N GLY A 248 -32.05 29.29 46.54
CA GLY A 248 -31.66 28.80 47.84
C GLY A 248 -32.77 29.16 48.82
N ARG A 249 -33.33 28.14 49.46
CA ARG A 249 -34.40 28.25 50.45
C ARG A 249 -33.82 28.87 51.72
N GLY A 250 -33.34 30.10 51.63
CA GLY A 250 -32.54 30.79 52.64
C GLY A 250 -32.89 32.26 52.63
N THR A 251 -33.69 32.64 53.63
CA THR A 251 -33.96 34.01 54.08
C THR A 251 -34.85 34.91 53.19
N ARG A 252 -36.16 34.85 53.51
CA ARG A 252 -37.06 36.01 53.60
C ARG A 252 -36.25 37.26 53.98
N ARG A 253 -36.41 38.44 53.38
CA ARG A 253 -37.66 39.22 53.33
C ARG A 253 -37.38 40.50 52.53
N GLY A 254 -38.07 40.68 51.41
CA GLY A 254 -38.26 42.00 50.77
C GLY A 254 -37.20 42.39 49.74
N GLY A 255 -37.51 42.17 48.46
CA GLY A 255 -36.76 42.72 47.33
C GLY A 255 -36.99 41.87 46.10
N GLY A 256 -37.76 42.37 45.12
CA GLY A 256 -38.29 41.60 43.99
C GLY A 256 -37.23 41.07 43.03
N GLY A 257 -36.81 39.82 43.22
CA GLY A 257 -36.03 39.06 42.23
C GLY A 257 -36.96 38.43 41.20
N TRP A 258 -37.44 39.23 40.24
CA TRP A 258 -38.32 38.79 39.15
C TRP A 258 -37.44 38.17 38.04
N TRP A 259 -37.37 36.84 38.01
CA TRP A 259 -36.90 35.98 36.91
C TRP A 259 -35.44 36.13 36.42
N ASN A 260 -34.49 35.52 37.12
CA ASN A 260 -33.29 35.00 36.43
C ASN A 260 -33.56 33.52 36.09
N SER A 261 -34.25 33.26 34.98
CA SER A 261 -34.25 31.92 34.39
C SER A 261 -32.85 31.67 33.85
N SER A 262 -32.03 30.91 34.58
CA SER A 262 -30.71 30.49 34.11
C SER A 262 -30.90 29.41 33.04
N VAL A 263 -31.24 29.85 31.83
CA VAL A 263 -31.29 28.99 30.65
C VAL A 263 -29.85 28.74 30.24
N THR A 264 -29.35 27.53 30.43
CA THR A 264 -28.00 27.13 30.04
C THR A 264 -28.08 26.06 28.96
N ARG A 265 -27.06 25.96 28.09
CA ARG A 265 -26.94 24.80 27.18
C ARG A 265 -26.73 23.53 28.01
N ARG A 266 -27.33 22.42 27.58
CA ARG A 266 -27.19 21.10 28.22
C ARG A 266 -25.74 20.63 28.26
N GLY A 267 -24.97 20.90 27.19
CA GLY A 267 -23.63 20.36 27.00
C GLY A 267 -23.66 18.90 26.54
N LEU A 268 -22.48 18.33 26.32
CA LEU A 268 -22.34 16.89 26.04
C LEU A 268 -22.37 16.08 27.33
N VAL A 269 -23.19 15.03 27.35
CA VAL A 269 -23.20 14.04 28.43
C VAL A 269 -22.07 13.03 28.21
N SER A 270 -21.58 12.37 29.27
CA SER A 270 -20.46 11.41 29.21
C SER A 270 -20.63 10.34 28.12
N ASP A 271 -21.83 9.78 27.98
CA ASP A 271 -22.11 8.74 26.97
C ASP A 271 -22.02 9.27 25.54
N GLU A 272 -22.44 10.51 25.30
CA GLU A 272 -22.36 11.15 23.98
C GLU A 272 -20.93 11.48 23.60
N ARG A 273 -20.12 11.89 24.59
CA ARG A 273 -18.69 12.14 24.41
C ARG A 273 -17.95 10.87 24.03
N GLU A 274 -18.20 9.77 24.74
CA GLU A 274 -17.63 8.46 24.43
C GLU A 274 -18.06 7.97 23.04
N ASN A 275 -19.34 8.16 22.69
CA ASN A 275 -19.87 7.84 21.38
C ASN A 275 -19.18 8.62 20.25
N LEU A 276 -18.95 9.93 20.44
CA LEU A 276 -18.20 10.76 19.48
C LEU A 276 -16.75 10.29 19.31
N TYR A 277 -16.05 9.91 20.40
CA TYR A 277 -14.69 9.36 20.29
C TYR A 277 -14.66 8.08 19.45
N GLN A 278 -15.55 7.13 19.73
CA GLN A 278 -15.64 5.87 18.99
C GLN A 278 -15.99 6.11 17.51
N LEU A 279 -16.87 7.08 17.23
CA LEU A 279 -17.25 7.45 15.88
C LEU A 279 -16.07 8.07 15.11
N ILE A 280 -15.27 8.94 15.73
CA ILE A 280 -14.07 9.52 15.11
C ILE A 280 -13.04 8.43 14.77
N GLU A 281 -12.78 7.49 15.69
CA GLU A 281 -11.87 6.36 15.42
C GLU A 281 -12.38 5.47 14.28
N TYR A 282 -13.70 5.28 14.19
CA TYR A 282 -14.32 4.57 13.08
C TYR A 282 -14.17 5.33 11.75
N LEU A 283 -14.43 6.64 11.72
CA LEU A 283 -14.27 7.48 10.53
C LEU A 283 -12.83 7.50 10.01
N GLU A 284 -11.83 7.42 10.89
CA GLU A 284 -10.42 7.27 10.48
C GLU A 284 -10.20 5.97 9.68
N LYS A 285 -10.81 4.86 10.10
CA LYS A 285 -10.74 3.58 9.35
C LYS A 285 -11.47 3.67 8.00
N VAL A 286 -12.56 4.44 7.92
CA VAL A 286 -13.27 4.71 6.67
C VAL A 286 -12.40 5.55 5.73
N GLU A 287 -11.77 6.62 6.23
CA GLU A 287 -10.83 7.46 5.46
C GLU A 287 -9.66 6.63 4.91
N ASP A 288 -9.05 5.76 5.71
CA ASP A 288 -7.98 4.87 5.28
C ASP A 288 -8.44 3.89 4.20
N SER A 289 -9.66 3.38 4.31
CA SER A 289 -10.27 2.52 3.30
C SER A 289 -10.48 3.27 1.97
N ALA A 290 -10.94 4.53 2.04
CA ALA A 290 -11.09 5.40 0.87
C ALA A 290 -9.74 5.73 0.21
N LYS A 291 -8.69 6.00 0.98
CA LYS A 291 -7.31 6.20 0.46
C LYS A 291 -6.75 4.95 -0.22
N ARG A 292 -7.06 3.75 0.28
CA ARG A 292 -6.71 2.50 -0.40
C ARG A 292 -7.45 2.37 -1.73
N GLY A 293 -8.75 2.68 -1.75
CA GLY A 293 -9.54 2.75 -2.98
C GLY A 293 -8.97 3.74 -4.00
N GLN A 294 -8.57 4.93 -3.55
CA GLN A 294 -7.89 5.94 -4.36
C GLN A 294 -6.58 5.42 -4.96
N THR A 295 -5.75 4.73 -4.16
CA THR A 295 -4.50 4.12 -4.63
C THR A 295 -4.75 3.09 -5.72
N VAL A 296 -5.75 2.23 -5.54
CA VAL A 296 -6.13 1.23 -6.54
C VAL A 296 -6.65 1.90 -7.80
N ALA A 297 -7.50 2.93 -7.68
CA ALA A 297 -7.99 3.69 -8.82
C ALA A 297 -6.85 4.35 -9.61
N LYS A 298 -5.86 4.93 -8.94
CA LYS A 298 -4.65 5.45 -9.61
C LYS A 298 -3.90 4.36 -10.36
N ALA A 299 -3.76 3.19 -9.73
CA ALA A 299 -3.03 2.05 -10.30
C ALA A 299 -3.69 1.49 -11.56
N VAL A 300 -5.03 1.51 -11.66
CA VAL A 300 -5.80 0.89 -12.76
C VAL A 300 -6.46 1.91 -13.71
N GLU A 301 -6.01 3.17 -13.68
CA GLU A 301 -6.60 4.27 -14.46
C GLU A 301 -8.12 4.40 -14.26
N GLY A 302 -8.56 4.27 -13.00
CA GLY A 302 -9.94 4.49 -12.58
C GLY A 302 -10.26 5.96 -12.32
N ASP A 303 -11.46 6.21 -11.78
CA ASP A 303 -11.92 7.56 -11.45
C ASP A 303 -11.29 8.05 -10.13
N VAL A 304 -10.08 8.61 -10.22
CA VAL A 304 -9.34 9.14 -9.08
C VAL A 304 -10.07 10.33 -8.44
N ALA A 305 -10.70 11.19 -9.24
CA ALA A 305 -11.42 12.36 -8.77
C ALA A 305 -12.62 11.98 -7.88
N ALA A 306 -13.37 10.94 -8.25
CA ALA A 306 -14.45 10.43 -7.42
C ALA A 306 -13.93 9.89 -6.07
N TRP A 307 -12.77 9.22 -6.03
CA TRP A 307 -12.17 8.79 -4.77
C TRP A 307 -11.65 9.96 -3.94
N ASP A 308 -11.10 11.01 -4.57
CA ASP A 308 -10.65 12.23 -3.89
C ASP A 308 -11.83 12.88 -3.16
N ALA A 309 -13.00 12.97 -3.80
CA ALA A 309 -14.21 13.51 -3.20
C ALA A 309 -14.67 12.68 -1.97
N VAL A 310 -14.60 11.35 -2.03
CA VAL A 310 -14.94 10.47 -0.90
C VAL A 310 -13.96 10.64 0.26
N VAL A 311 -12.66 10.76 -0.03
CA VAL A 311 -11.64 11.02 0.99
C VAL A 311 -11.87 12.38 1.65
N GLU A 312 -12.16 13.41 0.86
CA GLU A 312 -12.47 14.75 1.37
C GLU A 312 -13.72 14.72 2.27
N HIS A 313 -14.80 14.08 1.82
CA HIS A 313 -16.02 13.96 2.63
C HIS A 313 -15.75 13.23 3.95
N ALA A 314 -14.98 12.14 3.93
CA ALA A 314 -14.59 11.43 5.16
C ALA A 314 -13.82 12.34 6.13
N GLN A 315 -12.91 13.17 5.61
CA GLN A 315 -12.17 14.14 6.41
C GLN A 315 -13.08 15.22 7.00
N GLN A 316 -14.03 15.74 6.21
CA GLN A 316 -15.00 16.74 6.67
C GLN A 316 -15.87 16.20 7.80
N VAL A 317 -16.45 15.00 7.66
CA VAL A 317 -17.30 14.39 8.71
C VAL A 317 -16.48 14.11 9.97
N LYS A 318 -15.22 13.67 9.82
CA LYS A 318 -14.32 13.47 10.97
C LYS A 318 -14.02 14.79 11.69
N ALA A 319 -13.71 15.84 10.95
CA ALA A 319 -13.46 17.17 11.49
C ALA A 319 -14.71 17.76 12.17
N HIS A 320 -15.89 17.51 11.64
CA HIS A 320 -17.17 17.88 12.27
C HIS A 320 -17.29 17.21 13.66
N GLY A 321 -17.09 15.90 13.75
CA GLY A 321 -17.10 15.19 15.04
C GLY A 321 -16.08 15.74 16.05
N GLN A 322 -14.87 16.08 15.59
CA GLN A 322 -13.82 16.69 16.43
C GLN A 322 -14.23 18.08 16.93
N SER A 323 -14.81 18.91 16.07
CA SER A 323 -15.25 20.26 16.43
C SER A 323 -16.33 20.26 17.52
N VAL A 324 -17.24 19.28 17.47
CA VAL A 324 -18.29 19.10 18.49
C VAL A 324 -17.68 18.73 19.86
N LEU A 325 -16.63 17.89 19.88
CA LEU A 325 -15.91 17.57 21.10
C LEU A 325 -15.12 18.76 21.66
N GLU A 326 -14.43 19.52 20.81
CA GLU A 326 -13.61 20.67 21.22
C GLU A 326 -14.45 21.82 21.77
N ALA A 327 -15.62 22.08 21.18
CA ALA A 327 -16.55 23.11 21.64
C ALA A 327 -16.98 22.92 23.11
N GLU A 328 -16.93 21.68 23.61
CA GLU A 328 -17.18 21.34 25.01
C GLU A 328 -15.94 21.50 25.90
N GLY A 329 -14.77 21.05 25.41
CA GLY A 329 -13.51 21.09 26.16
C GLY A 329 -13.04 22.50 26.54
N VAL A 330 -13.33 23.51 25.72
CA VAL A 330 -12.96 24.92 25.99
C VAL A 330 -13.64 25.47 27.26
N ARG A 331 -14.75 24.87 27.73
CA ARG A 331 -15.51 25.40 28.88
C ARG A 331 -14.98 24.97 30.26
N THR A 332 -14.18 23.91 30.37
CA THR A 332 -13.84 23.35 31.68
C THR A 332 -12.60 23.94 32.33
N ALA A 333 -11.69 24.56 31.58
CA ALA A 333 -10.39 25.01 32.11
C ALA A 333 -10.44 26.37 32.84
N THR A 334 -11.41 27.25 32.54
CA THR A 334 -11.53 28.56 33.20
C THR A 334 -12.71 28.68 34.16
N ASP A 335 -13.71 27.80 34.06
CA ASP A 335 -14.96 27.91 34.84
C ASP A 335 -14.98 27.00 36.10
N THR A 336 -13.97 26.12 36.28
CA THR A 336 -13.85 25.27 37.48
C THR A 336 -12.98 25.86 38.59
N SER A 337 -12.27 26.98 38.36
CA SER A 337 -11.43 27.60 39.40
C SER A 337 -12.20 28.50 40.39
N ASN A 338 -13.53 28.61 40.28
CA ASN A 338 -14.38 29.43 41.15
C ASN A 338 -15.45 28.61 41.90
N ARG A 339 -15.25 27.29 42.06
CA ARG A 339 -16.08 26.46 42.97
C ARG A 339 -15.32 26.03 44.21
#